data_AF-A0A2V9SX47-F1
#
_entry.id   AF-A0A2V9SX47-F1
#
_cell.length_a   1.000
_cell.length_b   1.000
_cell.length_c   1.000
_cell.angle_alpha   90.00
_cell.angle_beta   90.00
_cell.angle_gamma   90.00
#
_symmetry.space_group_name_H-M   'P 1'
#
loop_
_entity.id
_entity.type
_entity.pdbx_description
1 polymer ?
#
loop_
_entity_poly.entity_id
_entity_poly.type
_entity_poly.pdbx_seq_one_letter_code
_entity_poly.pdbx_strand_id
1 'polypeptide(L)'
;MSFKLPIPSRIPILYVILGVLVAISVVPMYFYSGQVESINRDRLITNERLLQNTVTRSLADDISQHEQTLQMMLSNLSSAVQVTSGGDISAEHVQAPELRALLENFVSSSDDLAYATLLNSEAKGISAGRIAPDAFLQRELERAYAAAREGRAYNGQALTVGSGKAARTVVLVSAPVMYAGRFLGMIGSVVDLQFLIRRLQEINLGGLTPYVVDSQGRLVAGATPDYATGQDMTNLEIVKNFVEQGGQAQFVAATREFSVKDGKNSVKMLGTYSPVGNLDWAVVVQKPRAEAYRGVYEMQRTARLLALLAVLLSIGISIFAARRITNPLEVLTESSHAIARGDFSQRVHLKSRTEIGELAATFNVMSEELEQFVEDLKRAANENRELFMGSIQMLAGAVDEKDPYTRGHSDRVTRYSVMIAREMGQPEEFLEIVRVSAQLHDVGKIGIEDRILKKPGALTAEEFDIMKTHTSKGAHILRPVAQLKDMIPGIELHHESLDGRGYPHGLKGDEIPLLPRIIAVADTFDALTTNRPYQDARDEQAALRIIHDLSGKRLDPTAVAAITAIYQRGEIRVPRPVLPMQAVPTPPLPEIAASAAAAGVETTRV
;
A
#
# COMPACT_ATOMS: atom_id res chain seq x y z
N MET A 1 21.57 3.48 -21.34
CA MET A 1 20.45 2.54 -21.18
C MET A 1 19.56 3.06 -20.07
N SER A 2 18.43 3.67 -20.40
CA SER A 2 17.51 4.25 -19.42
C SER A 2 16.48 3.19 -19.05
N PHE A 3 16.59 2.63 -17.84
CA PHE A 3 15.62 1.68 -17.30
C PHE A 3 14.33 2.44 -16.93
N LYS A 4 13.42 2.59 -17.89
CA LYS A 4 12.02 2.90 -17.59
C LYS A 4 11.36 1.63 -17.09
N LEU A 5 11.29 1.47 -15.77
CA LEU A 5 10.40 0.50 -15.15
C LEU A 5 8.96 0.83 -15.59
N PRO A 6 8.18 -0.15 -16.09
CA PRO A 6 6.80 0.09 -16.48
C PRO A 6 6.01 0.42 -15.21
N ILE A 7 5.57 1.67 -15.09
CA ILE A 7 4.63 2.07 -14.05
C ILE A 7 3.31 1.36 -14.38
N PRO A 8 2.78 0.50 -13.50
CA PRO A 8 1.50 -0.16 -13.75
C PRO A 8 0.41 0.91 -13.92
N SER A 9 -0.47 0.72 -14.92
CA SER A 9 -1.51 1.68 -15.30
C SER A 9 -2.57 1.92 -14.21
N ARG A 10 -2.59 1.08 -13.17
CA ARG A 10 -3.46 1.21 -12.00
C ARG A 10 -2.67 0.89 -10.74
N ILE A 11 -2.80 1.72 -9.70
CA ILE A 11 -2.28 1.44 -8.36
C ILE A 11 -3.36 0.67 -7.61
N PRO A 12 -3.12 -0.58 -7.19
CA PRO A 12 -4.04 -1.31 -6.32
C PRO A 12 -4.40 -0.48 -5.09
N ILE A 13 -5.69 -0.40 -4.78
CA ILE A 13 -6.21 0.31 -3.60
C ILE A 13 -5.54 -0.21 -2.32
N LEU A 14 -5.16 -1.48 -2.28
CA LEU A 14 -4.36 -2.08 -1.21
C LEU A 14 -3.09 -1.26 -0.88
N TYR A 15 -2.32 -0.84 -1.89
CA TYR A 15 -1.08 -0.09 -1.66
C TYR A 15 -1.36 1.32 -1.15
N VAL A 16 -2.47 1.93 -1.57
CA VAL A 16 -2.90 3.24 -1.07
C VAL A 16 -3.31 3.13 0.40
N ILE A 17 -4.15 2.15 0.75
CA ILE A 17 -4.58 1.89 2.14
C ILE A 17 -3.38 1.56 3.02
N LEU A 18 -2.49 0.67 2.56
CA LEU A 18 -1.28 0.32 3.30
C LEU A 18 -0.37 1.53 3.48
N GLY A 19 -0.16 2.33 2.44
CA GLY A 19 0.64 3.55 2.49
C GLY A 19 0.08 4.55 3.52
N VAL A 20 -1.23 4.77 3.52
CA VAL A 20 -1.90 5.67 4.49
C VAL A 20 -1.82 5.10 5.90
N LEU A 21 -2.09 3.82 6.11
CA LEU A 21 -2.02 3.20 7.44
C LEU A 21 -0.60 3.19 8.01
N VAL A 22 0.41 2.88 7.18
CA VAL A 22 1.81 2.96 7.57
C VAL A 22 2.22 4.41 7.85
N ALA A 23 1.77 5.37 7.04
CA ALA A 23 2.05 6.78 7.29
C ALA A 23 1.45 7.25 8.63
N ILE A 24 0.18 6.93 8.91
CA ILE A 24 -0.51 7.32 10.15
C ILE A 24 0.08 6.61 11.38
N SER A 25 0.55 5.37 11.24
CA SER A 25 1.08 4.60 12.38
C SER A 25 2.57 4.81 12.63
N VAL A 26 3.40 4.77 11.60
CA VAL A 26 4.87 4.76 11.73
C VAL A 26 5.43 6.16 11.83
N VAL A 27 4.90 7.14 11.08
CA VAL A 27 5.47 8.49 11.04
C VAL A 27 5.34 9.19 12.40
N PRO A 28 4.16 9.24 13.05
CA PRO A 28 4.06 9.84 14.38
C PRO A 28 4.92 9.11 15.40
N MET A 29 5.03 7.78 15.30
CA MET A 29 5.84 7.00 16.23
C MET A 29 7.34 7.24 16.03
N TYR A 30 7.80 7.47 14.80
CA TYR A 30 9.17 7.88 14.49
C TYR A 30 9.50 9.25 15.10
N PHE A 31 8.63 10.24 14.88
CA PHE A 31 8.81 11.58 15.45
C PHE A 31 8.71 11.57 16.98
N TYR A 32 7.74 10.84 17.53
CA TYR A 32 7.59 10.66 18.98
C TYR A 32 8.82 9.97 19.58
N SER A 33 9.30 8.88 18.97
CA SER A 33 10.49 8.18 19.42
C SER A 33 11.71 9.11 19.41
N GLY A 34 11.96 9.83 18.32
CA GLY A 34 13.12 10.72 18.22
C GLY A 34 13.05 11.90 19.21
N GLN A 35 11.90 12.56 19.29
CA GLN A 35 11.72 13.74 20.14
C GLN A 35 11.70 13.38 21.63
N VAL A 36 10.92 12.38 22.03
CA VAL A 36 10.82 11.96 23.44
C VAL A 36 12.12 11.35 23.92
N GLU A 37 12.83 10.60 23.08
CA GLU A 37 14.14 10.08 23.43
C GLU A 37 15.13 11.21 23.72
N SER A 38 15.21 12.22 22.85
CA SER A 38 16.12 13.35 23.05
C SER A 38 15.82 14.11 24.35
N ILE A 39 14.55 14.44 24.58
CA ILE A 39 14.10 15.18 25.79
C ILE A 39 14.37 14.36 27.05
N ASN A 40 14.04 13.07 27.05
CA ASN A 40 14.25 12.22 28.23
C ASN A 40 15.72 11.96 28.49
N ARG A 41 16.53 11.81 27.44
CA ARG A 41 17.98 11.67 27.57
C ARG A 41 18.59 12.92 28.18
N ASP A 42 18.26 14.10 27.68
CA ASP A 42 18.82 15.36 28.20
C ASP A 42 18.37 15.64 29.64
N ARG A 43 17.10 15.37 29.96
CA ARG A 43 16.58 15.44 31.34
C ARG A 43 17.28 14.46 32.26
N LEU A 44 17.48 13.21 31.83
CA LEU A 44 18.15 12.19 32.62
C LEU A 44 19.62 12.54 32.85
N ILE A 45 20.33 13.04 31.83
CA ILE A 45 21.69 13.56 31.96
C ILE A 45 21.72 14.67 33.01
N THR A 46 20.82 15.65 32.88
CA THR A 46 20.78 16.80 33.78
C THR A 46 20.49 16.36 35.21
N ASN A 47 19.54 15.45 35.43
CA ASN A 47 19.21 14.92 36.75
C ASN A 47 20.38 14.13 37.35
N GLU A 48 21.05 13.27 36.58
CA GLU A 48 22.24 12.54 37.05
C GLU A 48 23.38 13.50 37.39
N ARG A 49 23.60 14.56 36.60
CA ARG A 49 24.58 15.61 36.93
C ARG A 49 24.24 16.36 38.22
N LEU A 50 22.97 16.73 38.40
CA LEU A 50 22.51 17.41 39.61
C LEU A 50 22.64 16.52 40.85
N LEU A 51 22.26 15.25 40.74
CA LEU A 51 22.38 14.28 41.81
C LEU A 51 23.84 14.10 42.23
N GLN A 52 24.73 13.82 41.27
CA GLN A 52 26.15 13.64 41.56
C GLN A 52 26.76 14.90 42.19
N ASN A 53 26.49 16.09 41.65
CA ASN A 53 27.01 17.35 42.19
C ASN A 53 26.48 17.63 43.61
N THR A 54 25.20 17.37 43.86
CA THR A 54 24.61 17.53 45.20
C THR A 54 25.28 16.60 46.21
N VAL A 55 25.48 15.34 45.83
CA VAL A 55 26.10 14.33 46.69
C VAL A 55 27.58 14.63 46.93
N THR A 56 28.36 14.94 45.88
CA THR A 56 29.79 15.25 46.03
C THR A 56 30.01 16.52 46.85
N ARG A 57 29.19 17.55 46.65
CA ARG A 57 29.27 18.80 47.41
C ARG A 57 28.87 18.62 48.86
N SER A 58 27.73 17.96 49.12
CA SER A 58 27.29 17.67 50.50
C SER A 58 28.36 16.87 51.26
N LEU A 59 28.98 15.88 50.62
CA LEU A 59 30.03 15.09 51.28
C LEU A 59 31.32 15.91 51.48
N ALA A 60 31.69 16.78 50.54
CA ALA A 60 32.85 17.66 50.69
C ALA A 60 32.64 18.68 51.82
N ASP A 61 31.41 19.20 51.96
CA ASP A 61 31.02 20.09 53.04
C ASP A 61 31.02 19.35 54.39
N ASP A 62 30.49 18.11 54.46
CA ASP A 62 30.53 17.24 55.65
C ASP A 62 31.97 16.99 56.12
N ILE A 63 32.89 16.68 55.19
CA ILE A 63 34.33 16.49 55.49
C ILE A 63 34.95 17.79 56.00
N SER A 64 34.67 18.92 55.33
CA SER A 64 35.22 20.23 55.70
C SER A 64 34.76 20.65 57.11
N GLN A 65 33.49 20.43 57.44
CA GLN A 65 32.95 20.74 58.77
C GLN A 65 33.53 19.83 59.87
N HIS A 66 33.71 18.54 59.56
CA HIS A 66 34.34 17.60 60.49
C HIS A 66 35.80 18.01 60.77
N GLU A 67 36.53 18.40 59.73
CA GLU A 67 37.90 18.90 59.82
C GLU A 67 38.01 20.17 60.67
N GLN A 68 37.14 21.16 60.45
CA GLN A 68 37.08 22.37 61.28
C GLN A 68 36.79 22.04 62.76
N THR A 69 35.91 21.08 63.00
CA THR A 69 35.58 20.61 64.36
C THR A 69 36.81 20.01 65.03
N LEU A 70 37.56 19.16 64.32
CA LEU A 70 38.80 18.56 64.81
C LEU A 70 39.88 19.60 65.10
N GLN A 71 40.06 20.59 64.22
CA GLN A 71 40.99 21.69 64.45
C GLN A 71 40.63 22.49 65.71
N MET A 72 39.35 22.80 65.93
CA MET A 72 38.89 23.47 67.14
C MET A 72 39.15 22.62 68.40
N MET A 73 38.86 21.31 68.34
CA MET A 73 39.14 20.39 69.46
C MET A 73 40.63 20.35 69.79
N LEU A 74 41.51 20.29 68.79
CA LEU A 74 42.97 20.33 68.97
C LEU A 74 43.46 21.66 69.55
N SER A 75 42.89 22.79 69.08
CA SER A 75 43.21 24.11 69.63
C SER A 75 42.79 24.25 71.09
N ASN A 76 41.61 23.72 71.45
CA ASN A 76 41.14 23.68 72.83
C ASN A 76 42.01 22.79 73.71
N LEU A 77 42.42 21.61 73.20
CA LEU A 77 43.35 20.73 73.90
C LEU A 77 44.72 21.41 74.09
N SER A 78 45.25 22.09 73.07
CA SER A 78 46.48 22.88 73.16
C SER A 78 46.39 23.94 74.25
N SER A 79 45.27 24.66 74.32
CA SER A 79 45.03 25.67 75.34
C SER A 79 44.94 25.06 76.75
N ALA A 80 44.25 23.93 76.90
CA ALA A 80 44.15 23.20 78.16
C ALA A 80 45.53 22.70 78.63
N VAL A 81 46.33 22.13 77.72
CA VAL A 81 47.69 21.69 78.01
C VAL A 81 48.56 22.87 78.45
N GLN A 82 48.47 24.03 77.81
CA GLN A 82 49.23 25.23 78.21
C GLN A 82 48.88 25.69 79.64
N VAL A 83 47.59 25.68 79.99
CA VAL A 83 47.13 26.09 81.33
C VAL A 83 47.56 25.07 82.39
N THR A 84 47.34 23.78 82.15
CA THR A 84 47.66 22.70 83.09
C THR A 84 49.17 22.53 83.29
N SER A 85 49.99 22.74 82.26
CA SER A 85 51.45 22.67 82.36
C SER A 85 52.11 23.95 82.91
N GLY A 86 51.36 25.04 83.08
CA GLY A 86 51.94 26.34 83.45
C GLY A 86 52.95 26.89 82.45
N GLY A 87 52.94 26.40 81.20
CA GLY A 87 53.91 26.76 80.16
C GLY A 87 55.22 25.97 80.18
N ASP A 88 55.35 24.94 81.04
CA ASP A 88 56.50 24.02 81.06
C ASP A 88 56.09 22.57 80.76
N ILE A 89 56.49 22.07 79.60
CA ILE A 89 56.36 20.65 79.22
C ILE A 89 57.73 19.99 79.03
N SER A 90 58.71 20.33 79.86
CA SER A 90 60.01 19.63 79.94
C SER A 90 59.87 18.12 80.17
N ALA A 91 60.95 17.36 79.99
CA ALA A 91 60.92 15.89 80.01
C ALA A 91 60.33 15.27 81.30
N GLU A 92 60.42 15.97 82.44
CA GLU A 92 59.84 15.55 83.71
C GLU A 92 58.34 15.91 83.81
N HIS A 93 57.96 17.10 83.35
CA HIS A 93 56.59 17.63 83.44
C HIS A 93 55.64 17.12 82.36
N VAL A 94 56.13 16.72 81.18
CA VAL A 94 55.30 16.15 80.10
C VAL A 94 54.69 14.79 80.48
N GLN A 95 55.26 14.11 81.48
CA GLN A 95 54.77 12.82 82.01
C GLN A 95 53.72 12.98 83.12
N ALA A 96 53.30 14.21 83.43
CA ALA A 96 52.35 14.48 84.51
C ALA A 96 51.00 13.73 84.30
N PRO A 97 50.45 13.07 85.34
CA PRO A 97 49.17 12.36 85.25
C PRO A 97 48.00 13.23 84.75
N GLU A 98 48.01 14.52 85.08
CA GLU A 98 46.99 15.50 84.67
C GLU A 98 46.97 15.70 83.16
N LEU A 99 48.15 15.77 82.52
CA LEU A 99 48.27 15.91 81.06
C LEU A 99 47.82 14.62 80.35
N ARG A 100 48.09 13.45 80.95
CA ARG A 100 47.59 12.17 80.45
C ARG A 100 46.08 12.09 80.51
N ALA A 101 45.47 12.52 81.61
CA ALA A 101 44.02 12.57 81.76
C ALA A 101 43.36 13.50 80.72
N LEU A 102 43.99 14.63 80.37
CA LEU A 102 43.51 15.49 79.28
C LEU A 102 43.50 14.78 77.92
N LEU A 103 44.56 14.03 77.60
CA LEU A 103 44.62 13.24 76.36
C LEU A 103 43.58 12.11 76.35
N GLU A 104 43.41 11.41 77.47
CA GLU A 104 42.39 10.35 77.62
C GLU A 104 40.98 10.92 77.43
N ASN A 105 40.65 12.04 78.07
CA ASN A 105 39.37 12.72 77.90
C ASN A 105 39.15 13.21 76.46
N PHE A 106 40.20 13.72 75.79
CA PHE A 106 40.13 14.12 74.40
C PHE A 106 39.82 12.94 73.49
N VAL A 107 40.55 11.82 73.61
CA VAL A 107 40.29 10.60 72.82
C VAL A 107 38.90 10.05 73.09
N SER A 108 38.42 10.09 74.33
CA SER A 108 37.07 9.63 74.70
C SER A 108 35.95 10.59 74.27
N SER A 109 36.27 11.81 73.84
CA SER A 109 35.25 12.80 73.44
C SER A 109 34.60 12.50 72.08
N SER A 110 35.25 11.70 71.24
CA SER A 110 34.72 11.28 69.94
C SER A 110 35.20 9.88 69.58
N ASP A 111 34.29 9.08 69.01
CA ASP A 111 34.62 7.77 68.47
C ASP A 111 35.52 7.82 67.23
N ASP A 112 35.67 8.98 66.60
CA ASP A 112 36.59 9.17 65.47
C ASP A 112 38.04 9.42 65.94
N LEU A 113 38.27 9.70 67.22
CA LEU A 113 39.62 9.92 67.76
C LEU A 113 40.22 8.61 68.24
N ALA A 114 41.14 8.03 67.46
CA ALA A 114 41.72 6.73 67.77
C ALA A 114 42.91 6.82 68.73
N TYR A 115 43.67 7.91 68.67
CA TYR A 115 44.90 8.11 69.44
C TYR A 115 45.22 9.59 69.54
N ALA A 116 45.81 10.03 70.64
CA ALA A 116 46.36 11.36 70.83
C ALA A 116 47.70 11.28 71.55
N THR A 117 48.61 12.19 71.20
CA THR A 117 49.93 12.31 71.82
C THR A 117 50.28 13.76 72.07
N LEU A 118 50.94 14.00 73.18
CA LEU A 118 51.59 15.27 73.51
C LEU A 118 53.08 15.00 73.56
N LEU A 119 53.85 15.65 72.70
CA LEU A 119 55.31 15.58 72.65
C LEU A 119 55.89 16.95 73.00
N ASN A 120 56.97 16.99 73.76
CA ASN A 120 57.69 18.21 74.09
C ASN A 120 58.70 18.61 73.00
N SER A 121 59.52 19.64 73.27
CA SER A 121 60.57 20.14 72.36
C SER A 121 61.73 19.14 72.09
N GLU A 122 61.79 18.01 72.79
CA GLU A 122 62.72 16.90 72.56
C GLU A 122 62.06 15.66 71.92
N ALA A 123 60.82 15.78 71.44
CA ALA A 123 59.99 14.69 70.91
C ALA A 123 59.69 13.57 71.93
N LYS A 124 59.79 13.86 73.24
CA LYS A 124 59.40 12.95 74.32
C LYS A 124 58.05 13.36 74.88
N GLY A 125 57.24 12.39 75.28
CA GLY A 125 55.99 12.71 75.94
C GLY A 125 55.08 11.53 76.20
N ILE A 126 53.79 11.81 76.18
CA ILE A 126 52.73 10.89 76.57
C ILE A 126 51.76 10.68 75.41
N SER A 127 51.04 9.57 75.49
CA SER A 127 49.97 9.26 74.55
C SER A 127 48.82 8.54 75.22
N ALA A 128 47.62 8.76 74.71
CA ALA A 128 46.40 8.06 75.06
C ALA A 128 45.74 7.57 73.77
N GLY A 129 45.09 6.42 73.78
CA GLY A 129 44.51 5.90 72.55
C GLY A 129 43.96 4.49 72.65
N ARG A 130 43.13 4.17 71.67
CA ARG A 130 42.56 2.85 71.39
C ARG A 130 43.41 2.05 70.40
N ILE A 131 44.38 2.70 69.75
CA ILE A 131 45.34 2.09 68.83
C ILE A 131 46.78 2.29 69.32
N ALA A 132 47.65 1.34 69.01
CA ALA A 132 49.09 1.46 69.23
C ALA A 132 49.77 1.93 67.92
N PRO A 133 50.69 2.91 67.97
CA PRO A 133 51.43 3.35 66.79
C PRO A 133 52.25 2.21 66.19
N ASP A 134 52.02 1.90 64.91
CA ASP A 134 52.89 1.01 64.14
C ASP A 134 54.02 1.79 63.43
N ALA A 135 54.89 1.08 62.70
CA ALA A 135 56.03 1.70 62.02
C ALA A 135 55.64 2.70 60.91
N PHE A 136 54.40 2.68 60.42
CA PHE A 136 53.92 3.65 59.43
C PHE A 136 53.41 4.91 60.13
N LEU A 137 52.58 4.75 61.17
CA LEU A 137 52.08 5.86 61.96
C LEU A 137 53.21 6.59 62.70
N GLN A 138 54.23 5.88 63.17
CA GLN A 138 55.42 6.49 63.79
C GLN A 138 56.16 7.43 62.83
N ARG A 139 56.29 7.06 61.55
CA ARG A 139 56.91 7.91 60.52
C ARG A 139 56.07 9.16 60.23
N GLU A 140 54.74 9.04 60.25
CA GLU A 140 53.87 10.22 60.14
C GLU A 140 53.96 11.12 61.37
N LEU A 141 54.08 10.56 62.57
CA LEU A 141 54.29 11.32 63.81
C LEU A 141 55.60 12.12 63.78
N GLU A 142 56.68 11.56 63.24
CA GLU A 142 57.96 12.27 63.06
C GLU A 142 57.82 13.45 62.08
N ARG A 143 57.09 13.25 60.96
CA ARG A 143 56.80 14.33 59.98
C ARG A 143 55.94 15.42 60.59
N ALA A 144 54.90 15.04 61.33
CA ALA A 144 54.04 15.95 62.06
C ALA A 144 54.83 16.77 63.08
N TYR A 145 55.74 16.13 63.81
CA TYR A 145 56.59 16.80 64.79
C TYR A 145 57.52 17.81 64.14
N ALA A 146 58.13 17.46 63.00
CA ALA A 146 58.96 18.39 62.23
C ALA A 146 58.16 19.63 61.76
N ALA A 147 56.94 19.44 61.26
CA ALA A 147 56.06 20.53 60.86
C ALA A 147 55.63 21.41 62.06
N ALA A 148 55.30 20.78 63.19
CA ALA A 148 54.93 21.49 64.41
C ALA A 148 56.07 22.33 64.97
N ARG A 149 57.32 21.85 64.89
CA ARG A 149 58.52 22.61 65.29
C ARG A 149 58.70 23.90 64.48
N GLU A 150 58.21 23.93 63.24
CA GLU A 150 58.15 25.13 62.40
C GLU A 150 56.93 26.02 62.68
N GLY A 151 56.12 25.67 63.68
CA GLY A 151 54.90 26.39 64.05
C GLY A 151 53.72 26.14 63.11
N ARG A 152 53.77 25.07 62.30
CA ARG A 152 52.72 24.73 61.34
C ARG A 152 51.90 23.54 61.82
N ALA A 153 50.58 23.58 61.58
CA ALA A 153 49.76 22.39 61.68
C ALA A 153 50.14 21.38 60.59
N TYR A 154 49.87 20.09 60.82
CA TYR A 154 50.16 19.03 59.87
C TYR A 154 48.95 18.15 59.69
N ASN A 155 48.52 18.00 58.43
CA ASN A 155 47.53 17.03 58.00
C ASN A 155 48.27 15.94 57.23
N GLY A 156 48.38 14.77 57.84
CA GLY A 156 49.10 13.63 57.31
C GLY A 156 48.36 12.93 56.18
N GLN A 157 49.04 11.95 55.60
CA GLN A 157 48.45 11.12 54.55
C GLN A 157 47.51 10.08 55.16
N ALA A 158 46.47 9.70 54.41
CA ALA A 158 45.64 8.59 54.80
C ALA A 158 46.43 7.28 54.72
N LEU A 159 46.36 6.49 55.78
CA LEU A 159 47.10 5.24 55.91
C LEU A 159 46.25 4.20 56.63
N THR A 160 46.52 2.93 56.35
CA THR A 160 45.85 1.82 57.02
C THR A 160 46.71 1.34 58.18
N VAL A 161 46.19 1.44 59.41
CA VAL A 161 46.85 0.92 60.63
C VAL A 161 46.21 -0.40 61.05
N GLY A 162 47.03 -1.34 61.48
CA GLY A 162 46.60 -2.67 61.91
C GLY A 162 46.52 -3.68 60.77
N SER A 163 46.08 -4.91 61.08
CA SER A 163 46.07 -6.02 60.13
C SER A 163 44.76 -6.81 60.18
N GLY A 164 44.34 -7.35 59.03
CA GLY A 164 43.16 -8.21 58.93
C GLY A 164 41.87 -7.45 59.23
N LYS A 165 40.96 -8.05 60.01
CA LYS A 165 39.64 -7.47 60.35
C LYS A 165 39.71 -6.23 61.27
N ALA A 166 40.88 -5.95 61.84
CA ALA A 166 41.11 -4.80 62.72
C ALA A 166 41.81 -3.62 61.99
N ALA A 167 42.04 -3.73 60.68
CA ALA A 167 42.62 -2.66 59.88
C ALA A 167 41.69 -1.45 59.85
N ARG A 168 42.23 -0.26 60.13
CA ARG A 168 41.51 1.01 60.14
C ARG A 168 42.19 1.99 59.22
N THR A 169 41.41 2.71 58.44
CA THR A 169 41.93 3.82 57.64
C THR A 169 41.94 5.06 58.52
N VAL A 170 43.12 5.63 58.73
CA VAL A 170 43.31 6.75 59.65
C VAL A 170 44.12 7.87 59.00
N VAL A 171 44.00 9.07 59.56
CA VAL A 171 44.82 10.24 59.22
C VAL A 171 45.39 10.83 60.50
N LEU A 172 46.67 11.17 60.49
CA LEU A 172 47.30 11.92 61.58
C LEU A 172 47.11 13.41 61.35
N VAL A 173 46.51 14.10 62.31
CA VAL A 173 46.42 15.57 62.36
C VAL A 173 47.24 16.06 63.55
N SER A 174 47.94 17.19 63.43
CA SER A 174 48.68 17.75 64.56
C SER A 174 48.69 19.26 64.56
N ALA A 175 48.84 19.82 65.77
CA ALA A 175 48.97 21.24 66.01
C ALA A 175 50.16 21.53 66.95
N PRO A 176 50.90 22.62 66.71
CA PRO A 176 51.97 23.04 67.61
C PRO A 176 51.40 23.62 68.91
N VAL A 177 52.07 23.33 70.03
CA VAL A 177 51.83 23.96 71.32
C VAL A 177 52.84 25.08 71.48
N MET A 178 52.35 26.32 71.45
CA MET A 178 53.17 27.53 71.50
C MET A 178 52.87 28.31 72.78
N TYR A 179 53.90 28.78 73.48
CA TYR A 179 53.75 29.66 74.65
C TYR A 179 54.67 30.87 74.53
N ALA A 180 54.11 32.07 74.62
CA ALA A 180 54.84 33.33 74.43
C ALA A 180 55.72 33.36 73.16
N GLY A 181 55.25 32.76 72.06
CA GLY A 181 55.98 32.67 70.79
C GLY A 181 57.07 31.61 70.72
N ARG A 182 57.27 30.80 71.77
CA ARG A 182 58.22 29.67 71.78
C ARG A 182 57.50 28.35 71.55
N PHE A 183 58.13 27.47 70.78
CA PHE A 183 57.68 26.09 70.58
C PHE A 183 57.90 25.29 71.86
N LEU A 184 56.82 24.88 72.49
CA LEU A 184 56.87 24.01 73.65
C LEU A 184 56.83 22.52 73.24
N GLY A 185 56.07 22.21 72.20
CA GLY A 185 55.78 20.83 71.83
C GLY A 185 54.70 20.71 70.76
N MET A 186 54.20 19.50 70.54
CA MET A 186 53.18 19.16 69.56
C MET A 186 52.07 18.34 70.22
N ILE A 187 50.83 18.63 69.84
CA ILE A 187 49.72 17.69 70.02
C ILE A 187 49.43 17.03 68.68
N GLY A 188 49.55 15.71 68.63
CA GLY A 188 49.14 14.90 67.49
C GLY A 188 47.90 14.09 67.85
N SER A 189 47.00 13.90 66.89
CA SER A 189 45.83 13.04 67.01
C SER A 189 45.64 12.21 65.75
N VAL A 190 45.27 10.95 65.91
CA VAL A 190 44.95 10.05 64.81
C VAL A 190 43.45 9.92 64.73
N VAL A 191 42.91 10.32 63.59
CA VAL A 191 41.48 10.32 63.28
C VAL A 191 41.17 9.08 62.46
N ASP A 192 40.21 8.29 62.93
CA ASP A 192 39.64 7.14 62.24
C ASP A 192 38.65 7.65 61.16
N LEU A 193 38.89 7.32 59.90
CA LEU A 193 38.05 7.72 58.78
C LEU A 193 36.82 6.83 58.60
N GLN A 194 36.47 6.01 59.59
CA GLN A 194 35.30 5.13 59.52
C GLN A 194 33.99 5.90 59.31
N PHE A 195 33.85 7.12 59.84
CA PHE A 195 32.68 7.97 59.57
C PHE A 195 32.52 8.24 58.06
N LEU A 196 33.63 8.54 57.38
CA LEU A 196 33.68 8.84 55.96
C LEU A 196 33.45 7.57 55.13
N ILE A 197 34.08 6.46 55.48
CA ILE A 197 33.88 5.17 54.80
C ILE A 197 32.41 4.75 54.88
N ARG A 198 31.77 4.88 56.04
CA ARG A 198 30.33 4.59 56.20
C ARG A 198 29.47 5.47 55.30
N ARG A 199 29.76 6.78 55.24
CA ARG A 199 29.04 7.73 54.38
C ARG A 199 29.21 7.42 52.90
N LEU A 200 30.42 7.03 52.48
CA LEU A 200 30.70 6.57 51.12
C LEU A 200 29.93 5.28 50.79
N GLN A 201 29.83 4.33 51.74
CA GLN A 201 29.04 3.10 51.56
C GLN A 201 27.54 3.39 51.42
N GLU A 202 26.98 4.33 52.18
CA GLU A 202 25.58 4.76 52.06
C GLU A 202 25.27 5.31 50.66
N ILE A 203 26.16 6.15 50.12
CA ILE A 203 26.04 6.68 48.76
C ILE A 203 26.17 5.56 47.71
N ASN A 204 27.04 4.57 47.97
CA ASN A 204 27.25 3.45 47.06
C ASN A 204 26.01 2.55 46.90
N LEU A 205 25.23 2.38 47.97
CA LEU A 205 23.94 1.69 47.91
C LEU A 205 22.93 2.40 47.00
N GLY A 206 23.10 3.72 46.77
CA GLY A 206 22.32 4.51 45.81
C GLY A 206 22.68 4.30 44.34
N GLY A 207 23.58 3.36 44.01
CA GLY A 207 24.00 3.07 42.63
C GLY A 207 25.01 4.06 42.05
N LEU A 208 25.71 4.76 42.94
CA LEU A 208 26.85 5.64 42.63
C LEU A 208 28.14 4.95 43.13
N THR A 209 29.29 5.31 42.59
CA THR A 209 30.59 4.80 43.07
C THR A 209 31.39 5.97 43.63
N PRO A 210 31.34 6.20 44.96
CA PRO A 210 31.99 7.34 45.58
C PRO A 210 33.36 6.96 46.16
N TYR A 211 34.29 7.89 46.10
CA TYR A 211 35.62 7.80 46.71
C TYR A 211 36.21 9.20 46.95
N VAL A 212 37.24 9.27 47.77
CA VAL A 212 37.94 10.51 48.11
C VAL A 212 39.40 10.35 47.74
N VAL A 213 39.99 11.38 47.12
CA VAL A 213 41.40 11.41 46.73
C VAL A 213 42.10 12.62 47.35
N ASP A 214 43.41 12.50 47.58
CA ASP A 214 44.27 13.60 48.01
C ASP A 214 44.75 14.44 46.81
N SER A 215 45.56 15.47 47.08
CA SER A 215 46.09 16.41 46.09
C SER A 215 47.02 15.78 45.06
N GLN A 216 47.55 14.59 45.36
CA GLN A 216 48.40 13.81 44.46
C GLN A 216 47.59 12.78 43.67
N GLY A 217 46.26 12.73 43.87
CA GLY A 217 45.37 11.76 43.23
C GLY A 217 45.44 10.37 43.87
N ARG A 218 45.94 10.24 45.09
CA ARG A 218 45.94 8.97 45.83
C ARG A 218 44.65 8.82 46.62
N LEU A 219 44.15 7.60 46.69
CA LEU A 219 42.92 7.30 47.40
C LEU A 219 43.06 7.54 48.90
N VAL A 220 42.16 8.35 49.47
CA VAL A 220 42.02 8.57 50.91
C VAL A 220 41.04 7.54 51.52
N ALA A 221 39.88 7.39 50.89
CA ALA A 221 38.84 6.46 51.31
C ALA A 221 37.95 6.08 50.11
N GLY A 222 37.44 4.85 50.09
CA GLY A 222 36.52 4.36 49.06
C GLY A 222 35.36 3.58 49.68
N ALA A 223 34.24 3.47 48.94
CA ALA A 223 33.08 2.72 49.40
C ALA A 223 33.24 1.19 49.28
N THR A 224 34.07 0.72 48.35
CA THR A 224 34.22 -0.71 48.03
C THR A 224 35.60 -1.23 48.42
N PRO A 225 35.73 -2.53 48.71
CA PRO A 225 37.02 -3.15 49.02
C PRO A 225 38.05 -3.09 47.89
N ASP A 226 37.61 -2.88 46.65
CA ASP A 226 38.47 -2.74 45.46
C ASP A 226 39.30 -1.46 45.48
N TYR A 227 38.95 -0.49 46.34
CA TYR A 227 39.66 0.76 46.52
C TYR A 227 40.50 0.72 47.80
N ALA A 228 41.81 0.52 47.64
CA ALA A 228 42.75 0.48 48.75
C ALA A 228 43.31 1.87 49.06
N THR A 229 43.32 2.27 50.33
CA THR A 229 43.91 3.55 50.77
C THR A 229 45.36 3.68 50.28
N GLY A 230 45.70 4.82 49.71
CA GLY A 230 47.01 5.13 49.12
C GLY A 230 47.17 4.69 47.66
N GLN A 231 46.19 3.98 47.07
CA GLN A 231 46.19 3.62 45.65
C GLN A 231 46.24 4.86 44.76
N ASP A 232 47.06 4.84 43.71
CA ASP A 232 47.09 5.88 42.68
C ASP A 232 45.84 5.80 41.79
N MET A 233 45.05 6.86 41.79
CA MET A 233 43.79 6.97 41.04
C MET A 233 43.92 7.87 39.79
N THR A 234 45.11 8.37 39.47
CA THR A 234 45.36 9.26 38.32
C THR A 234 45.18 8.58 36.96
N ASN A 235 45.06 7.25 36.94
CA ASN A 235 44.63 6.48 35.76
C ASN A 235 43.19 6.81 35.33
N LEU A 236 42.37 7.34 36.24
CA LEU A 236 41.03 7.83 35.93
C LEU A 236 41.12 9.29 35.48
N GLU A 237 40.60 9.58 34.30
CA GLU A 237 40.64 10.92 33.70
C GLU A 237 40.03 12.00 34.62
N ILE A 238 38.98 11.65 35.36
CA ILE A 238 38.34 12.58 36.30
C ILE A 238 39.26 12.99 37.45
N VAL A 239 40.06 12.06 37.98
CA VAL A 239 41.04 12.32 39.06
C VAL A 239 42.24 13.06 38.50
N LYS A 240 42.73 12.65 37.32
CA LYS A 240 43.80 13.35 36.62
C LYS A 240 43.47 14.84 36.41
N ASN A 241 42.25 15.14 35.97
CA ASN A 241 41.79 16.51 35.79
C ASN A 241 41.79 17.31 37.10
N PHE A 242 41.40 16.70 38.22
CA PHE A 242 41.47 17.35 39.53
C PHE A 242 42.93 17.69 39.91
N VAL A 243 43.83 16.72 39.79
CA VAL A 243 45.27 16.90 40.11
C VAL A 243 45.92 17.95 39.20
N GLU A 244 45.65 17.91 37.89
CA GLU A 244 46.22 18.85 36.91
C GLU A 244 45.72 20.29 37.08
N GLN A 245 44.49 20.49 37.57
CA GLN A 245 43.95 21.82 37.84
C GLN A 245 44.53 22.45 39.11
N GLY A 246 45.17 21.67 39.99
CA GLY A 246 45.86 22.16 41.20
C GLY A 246 44.99 23.08 42.06
N GLY A 247 45.59 24.15 42.61
CA GLY A 247 44.88 25.14 43.45
C GLY A 247 43.75 25.91 42.78
N GLN A 248 43.58 25.82 41.45
CA GLN A 248 42.42 26.40 40.74
C GLN A 248 41.19 25.47 40.79
N ALA A 249 41.39 24.17 41.02
CA ALA A 249 40.32 23.17 41.18
C ALA A 249 39.59 23.28 42.53
N GLN A 250 40.17 24.01 43.49
CA GLN A 250 39.70 24.12 44.89
C GLN A 250 38.30 24.76 45.03
N PHE A 251 37.71 25.31 43.95
CA PHE A 251 36.47 26.09 44.05
C PHE A 251 35.34 25.69 43.09
N VAL A 252 35.56 24.77 42.14
CA VAL A 252 34.54 24.46 41.11
C VAL A 252 34.37 22.95 40.94
N ALA A 253 33.19 22.46 41.32
CA ALA A 253 32.77 21.10 41.01
C ALA A 253 32.63 20.93 39.48
N ALA A 254 33.14 19.82 38.94
CA ALA A 254 33.05 19.55 37.51
C ALA A 254 32.50 18.15 37.25
N THR A 255 31.49 18.09 36.38
CA THR A 255 30.93 16.83 35.87
C THR A 255 31.44 16.55 34.47
N ARG A 256 31.99 15.35 34.25
CA ARG A 256 32.56 14.95 32.96
C ARG A 256 32.17 13.53 32.57
N GLU A 257 32.03 13.32 31.26
CA GLU A 257 32.05 11.99 30.68
C GLU A 257 33.51 11.61 30.41
N PHE A 258 33.90 10.41 30.81
CA PHE A 258 35.24 9.87 30.58
C PHE A 258 35.17 8.37 30.32
N SER A 259 36.30 7.76 29.95
CA SER A 259 36.35 6.31 29.71
C SER A 259 37.35 5.65 30.64
N VAL A 260 36.94 4.54 31.25
CA VAL A 260 37.78 3.71 32.11
C VAL A 260 38.13 2.45 31.35
N LYS A 261 39.43 2.14 31.27
CA LYS A 261 39.90 0.88 30.71
C LYS A 261 39.80 -0.21 31.76
N ASP A 262 39.00 -1.23 31.47
CA ASP A 262 38.90 -2.46 32.24
C ASP A 262 39.43 -3.61 31.37
N GLY A 263 40.73 -3.90 31.52
CA GLY A 263 41.45 -4.84 30.66
C GLY A 263 41.47 -4.41 29.19
N LYS A 264 40.80 -5.19 28.32
CA LYS A 264 40.63 -4.88 26.88
C LYS A 264 39.38 -4.03 26.59
N ASN A 265 38.50 -3.87 27.57
CA ASN A 265 37.23 -3.17 27.40
C ASN A 265 37.36 -1.72 27.87
N SER A 266 36.59 -0.82 27.25
CA SER A 266 36.52 0.58 27.65
C SER A 266 35.09 0.89 28.06
N VAL A 267 34.87 1.20 29.33
CA VAL A 267 33.56 1.56 29.88
C VAL A 267 33.44 3.08 29.94
N LYS A 268 32.38 3.62 29.33
CA LYS A 268 32.09 5.06 29.44
C LYS A 268 31.46 5.34 30.80
N MET A 269 31.99 6.31 31.50
CA MET A 269 31.58 6.74 32.84
C MET A 269 31.08 8.17 32.80
N LEU A 270 30.14 8.48 33.68
CA LEU A 270 29.78 9.85 34.05
C LEU A 270 30.21 10.05 35.50
N GLY A 271 31.07 11.03 35.76
CA GLY A 271 31.49 11.33 37.12
C GLY A 271 31.59 12.82 37.40
N THR A 272 31.50 13.14 38.67
CA THR A 272 31.64 14.50 39.21
C THR A 272 32.64 14.48 40.34
N TYR A 273 33.48 15.50 40.43
CA TYR A 273 34.28 15.75 41.63
C TYR A 273 33.92 17.09 42.26
N SER A 274 34.03 17.16 43.58
CA SER A 274 33.95 18.39 44.37
C SER A 274 35.17 18.48 45.30
N PRO A 275 35.91 19.59 45.29
CA PRO A 275 37.01 19.82 46.23
C PRO A 275 36.48 19.95 47.66
N VAL A 276 37.27 19.49 48.63
CA VAL A 276 37.09 19.75 50.06
C VAL A 276 37.78 21.09 50.36
N GLY A 277 37.18 21.97 51.17
CA GLY A 277 37.63 23.37 51.26
C GLY A 277 39.02 23.55 51.89
N ASN A 278 39.20 23.03 53.11
CA ASN A 278 40.43 23.22 53.90
C ASN A 278 41.45 22.08 53.75
N LEU A 279 41.05 21.02 53.06
CA LEU A 279 41.91 19.88 52.74
C LEU A 279 42.12 19.91 51.24
N ASP A 280 43.33 19.65 50.76
CA ASP A 280 43.58 19.49 49.33
C ASP A 280 43.03 18.13 48.80
N TRP A 281 41.85 17.73 49.27
CA TRP A 281 41.17 16.50 48.89
C TRP A 281 40.04 16.81 47.92
N ALA A 282 39.61 15.80 47.17
CA ALA A 282 38.38 15.85 46.39
C ALA A 282 37.51 14.63 46.64
N VAL A 283 36.21 14.88 46.79
CA VAL A 283 35.18 13.84 46.72
C VAL A 283 34.87 13.59 45.26
N VAL A 284 34.96 12.35 44.82
CA VAL A 284 34.60 11.92 43.47
C VAL A 284 33.45 10.93 43.54
N VAL A 285 32.47 11.11 42.66
CA VAL A 285 31.37 10.18 42.47
C VAL A 285 31.29 9.85 40.99
N GLN A 286 31.16 8.57 40.64
CA GLN A 286 31.00 8.13 39.26
C GLN A 286 29.94 7.05 39.09
N LYS A 287 29.43 6.90 37.87
CA LYS A 287 28.46 5.86 37.48
C LYS A 287 28.67 5.42 36.04
N PRO A 288 28.54 4.13 35.69
CA PRO A 288 28.59 3.67 34.31
C PRO A 288 27.50 4.32 33.46
N ARG A 289 27.86 4.79 32.27
CA ARG A 289 26.93 5.44 31.33
C ARG A 289 25.76 4.54 30.95
N ALA A 290 26.00 3.24 30.81
CA ALA A 290 24.96 2.26 30.47
C ALA A 290 23.89 2.17 31.56
N GLU A 291 24.29 2.28 32.83
CA GLU A 291 23.38 2.28 33.97
C GLU A 291 22.70 3.64 34.15
N ALA A 292 23.44 4.73 33.98
CA ALA A 292 22.90 6.09 34.00
C ALA A 292 21.80 6.31 32.94
N TYR A 293 21.83 5.59 31.81
CA TYR A 293 20.84 5.68 30.73
C TYR A 293 19.94 4.46 30.56
N ARG A 294 19.93 3.54 31.53
CA ARG A 294 19.14 2.31 31.44
C ARG A 294 17.66 2.56 31.11
N GLY A 295 17.05 3.56 31.77
CA GLY A 295 15.66 3.94 31.52
C GLY A 295 15.41 4.39 30.07
N VAL A 296 16.36 5.12 29.46
CA VAL A 296 16.26 5.53 28.04
C VAL A 296 16.33 4.31 27.12
N TYR A 297 17.22 3.36 27.39
CA TYR A 297 17.34 2.14 26.59
C TYR A 297 16.09 1.25 26.69
N GLU A 298 15.51 1.12 27.88
CA GLU A 298 14.25 0.38 28.09
C GLU A 298 13.07 1.05 27.36
N MET A 299 12.99 2.38 27.39
CA MET A 299 12.02 3.14 26.61
C MET A 299 12.17 2.91 25.10
N GLN A 300 13.39 2.98 24.57
CA GLN A 300 13.66 2.72 23.15
C GLN A 300 13.21 1.32 22.73
N ARG A 301 13.49 0.30 23.55
CA ARG A 301 13.11 -1.08 23.26
C ARG A 301 11.59 -1.22 23.16
N THR A 302 10.87 -0.64 24.11
CA THR A 302 9.39 -0.63 24.11
C THR A 302 8.84 0.11 22.90
N ALA A 303 9.40 1.28 22.56
CA ALA A 303 9.00 2.05 21.38
C ALA A 303 9.18 1.26 20.07
N ARG A 304 10.32 0.57 19.90
CA ARG A 304 10.56 -0.28 18.71
C ARG A 304 9.59 -1.46 18.62
N LEU A 305 9.26 -2.08 19.76
CA LEU A 305 8.28 -3.18 19.79
C LEU A 305 6.89 -2.69 19.39
N LEU A 306 6.44 -1.56 19.92
CA LEU A 306 5.17 -0.95 19.55
C LEU A 306 5.14 -0.55 18.06
N ALA A 307 6.25 -0.04 17.53
CA ALA A 307 6.36 0.30 16.11
C ALA A 307 6.20 -0.94 15.22
N LEU A 308 6.87 -2.04 15.57
CA LEU A 308 6.77 -3.30 14.85
C LEU A 308 5.35 -3.85 14.90
N LEU A 309 4.71 -3.81 16.06
CA LEU A 309 3.31 -4.25 16.22
C LEU A 309 2.34 -3.39 15.40
N ALA A 310 2.53 -2.07 15.37
CA ALA A 310 1.72 -1.16 14.57
C ALA A 310 1.84 -1.42 13.06
N VAL A 311 3.05 -1.74 12.59
CA VAL A 311 3.30 -2.15 11.20
C VAL A 311 2.59 -3.47 10.88
N LEU A 312 2.72 -4.49 11.72
CA LEU A 312 2.04 -5.77 11.53
C LEU A 312 0.52 -5.62 11.51
N LEU A 313 -0.04 -4.82 12.42
CA LEU A 313 -1.46 -4.52 12.45
C LEU A 313 -1.90 -3.79 11.17
N SER A 314 -1.13 -2.80 10.71
CA SER A 314 -1.40 -2.07 9.46
C SER A 314 -1.42 -3.00 8.24
N ILE A 315 -0.49 -3.95 8.17
CA ILE A 315 -0.47 -4.99 7.12
C ILE A 315 -1.73 -5.86 7.21
N GLY A 316 -2.09 -6.33 8.41
CA GLY A 316 -3.28 -7.15 8.63
C GLY A 316 -4.57 -6.45 8.21
N ILE A 317 -4.74 -5.18 8.63
CA ILE A 317 -5.89 -4.34 8.24
C ILE A 317 -5.91 -4.11 6.73
N SER A 318 -4.75 -3.86 6.11
CA SER A 318 -4.66 -3.64 4.66
C SER A 318 -5.06 -4.89 3.87
N ILE A 319 -4.59 -6.07 4.27
CA ILE A 319 -4.97 -7.35 3.65
C ILE A 319 -6.48 -7.60 3.81
N PHE A 320 -7.03 -7.31 4.99
CA PHE A 320 -8.47 -7.43 5.25
C PHE A 320 -9.28 -6.49 4.35
N ALA A 321 -8.89 -5.22 4.26
CA ALA A 321 -9.53 -4.22 3.41
C ALA A 321 -9.46 -4.60 1.93
N ALA A 322 -8.30 -5.07 1.45
CA ALA A 322 -8.14 -5.52 0.06
C ALA A 322 -9.09 -6.68 -0.28
N ARG A 323 -9.20 -7.68 0.59
CA ARG A 323 -10.14 -8.80 0.38
C ARG A 323 -11.60 -8.37 0.43
N ARG A 324 -11.94 -7.37 1.25
CA ARG A 324 -13.33 -6.91 1.45
C ARG A 324 -13.80 -5.87 0.44
N ILE A 325 -12.90 -5.10 -0.15
CA ILE A 325 -13.23 -3.98 -1.05
C ILE A 325 -12.67 -4.21 -2.45
N THR A 326 -11.38 -4.54 -2.57
CA THR A 326 -10.71 -4.60 -3.88
C THR A 326 -11.20 -5.80 -4.71
N ASN A 327 -11.32 -6.99 -4.13
CA ASN A 327 -11.75 -8.17 -4.90
C ASN A 327 -13.16 -8.00 -5.52
N PRO A 328 -14.19 -7.53 -4.79
CA PRO A 328 -15.50 -7.25 -5.40
C PRO A 328 -15.46 -6.22 -6.55
N LEU A 329 -14.62 -5.18 -6.44
CA LEU A 329 -14.49 -4.16 -7.49
C LEU A 329 -13.81 -4.70 -8.75
N GLU A 330 -12.88 -5.65 -8.60
CA GLU A 330 -12.24 -6.32 -9.74
C GLU A 330 -13.25 -7.13 -10.55
N VAL A 331 -14.10 -7.92 -9.88
CA VAL A 331 -15.19 -8.67 -10.53
C VAL A 331 -16.14 -7.73 -11.28
N LEU A 332 -16.57 -6.63 -10.66
CA LEU A 332 -17.41 -5.62 -11.31
C LEU A 332 -16.74 -5.00 -12.54
N THR A 333 -15.42 -4.75 -12.47
CA THR A 333 -14.65 -4.18 -13.58
C THR A 333 -14.55 -5.16 -14.74
N GLU A 334 -14.30 -6.44 -14.47
CA GLU A 334 -14.25 -7.48 -15.50
C GLU A 334 -15.61 -7.66 -16.20
N SER A 335 -16.71 -7.72 -15.42
CA SER A 335 -18.06 -7.80 -15.98
C SER A 335 -18.42 -6.56 -16.79
N SER A 336 -18.04 -5.36 -16.34
CA SER A 336 -18.24 -4.12 -17.11
C SER A 336 -17.51 -4.16 -18.46
N HIS A 337 -16.29 -4.69 -18.49
CA HIS A 337 -15.54 -4.88 -19.73
C HIS A 337 -16.18 -5.93 -20.65
N ALA A 338 -16.81 -6.97 -20.11
CA ALA A 338 -17.52 -7.96 -20.91
C ALA A 338 -18.76 -7.37 -21.59
N ILE A 339 -19.56 -6.59 -20.85
CA ILE A 339 -20.71 -5.85 -21.40
C ILE A 339 -20.29 -4.87 -22.49
N ALA A 340 -19.19 -4.14 -22.27
CA ALA A 340 -18.66 -3.22 -23.28
C ALA A 340 -18.22 -3.93 -24.58
N ARG A 341 -17.94 -5.24 -24.53
CA ARG A 341 -17.66 -6.08 -25.71
C ARG A 341 -18.91 -6.74 -26.30
N GLY A 342 -20.10 -6.42 -25.78
CA GLY A 342 -21.39 -6.94 -26.25
C GLY A 342 -21.85 -8.24 -25.58
N ASP A 343 -21.15 -8.73 -24.55
CA ASP A 343 -21.60 -9.87 -23.75
C ASP A 343 -22.49 -9.40 -22.60
N PHE A 344 -23.79 -9.25 -22.88
CA PHE A 344 -24.80 -8.84 -21.90
C PHE A 344 -25.28 -9.99 -21.01
N SER A 345 -24.86 -11.23 -21.26
CA SER A 345 -25.26 -12.41 -20.48
C SER A 345 -24.52 -12.52 -19.14
N GLN A 346 -23.42 -11.76 -18.98
CA GLN A 346 -22.64 -11.76 -17.75
C GLN A 346 -23.45 -11.24 -16.56
N ARG A 347 -23.27 -11.89 -15.41
CA ARG A 347 -23.90 -11.51 -14.15
C ARG A 347 -22.87 -11.48 -13.03
N VAL A 348 -23.00 -10.50 -12.16
CA VAL A 348 -22.12 -10.30 -11.01
C VAL A 348 -22.75 -10.98 -9.79
N HIS A 349 -22.18 -12.10 -9.36
CA HIS A 349 -22.65 -12.84 -8.19
C HIS A 349 -21.84 -12.48 -6.93
N LEU A 350 -22.17 -11.35 -6.33
CA LEU A 350 -21.54 -10.90 -5.08
C LEU A 350 -22.51 -11.01 -3.90
N LYS A 351 -22.21 -11.90 -2.94
CA LYS A 351 -22.94 -11.99 -1.67
C LYS A 351 -22.40 -10.93 -0.70
N SER A 352 -22.93 -9.72 -0.77
CA SER A 352 -22.54 -8.61 0.11
C SER A 352 -23.76 -7.80 0.55
N ARG A 353 -23.77 -7.36 1.81
CA ARG A 353 -24.79 -6.45 2.39
C ARG A 353 -24.31 -4.98 2.43
N THR A 354 -23.27 -4.68 1.67
CA THR A 354 -22.67 -3.34 1.57
C THR A 354 -23.17 -2.65 0.31
N GLU A 355 -22.83 -1.38 0.15
CA GLU A 355 -23.07 -0.55 -1.04
C GLU A 355 -22.52 -1.21 -2.31
N ILE A 356 -21.44 -2.00 -2.20
CA ILE A 356 -20.90 -2.78 -3.34
C ILE A 356 -21.86 -3.90 -3.76
N GLY A 357 -22.56 -4.51 -2.80
CA GLY A 357 -23.57 -5.53 -3.08
C GLY A 357 -24.81 -4.93 -3.76
N GLU A 358 -25.23 -3.74 -3.32
CA GLU A 358 -26.30 -2.98 -3.97
C GLU A 358 -25.90 -2.61 -5.41
N LEU A 359 -24.69 -2.09 -5.62
CA LEU A 359 -24.17 -1.78 -6.95
C LEU A 359 -24.15 -3.01 -7.87
N ALA A 360 -23.76 -4.18 -7.35
CA ALA A 360 -23.79 -5.43 -8.10
C ALA A 360 -25.22 -5.86 -8.48
N ALA A 361 -26.19 -5.66 -7.59
CA ALA A 361 -27.59 -5.94 -7.89
C ALA A 361 -28.13 -4.99 -8.97
N THR A 362 -27.89 -3.68 -8.86
CA THR A 362 -28.26 -2.69 -9.88
C THR A 362 -27.59 -2.99 -11.22
N PHE A 363 -26.31 -3.37 -11.21
CA PHE A 363 -25.58 -3.76 -12.42
C PHE A 363 -26.23 -4.95 -13.12
N ASN A 364 -26.67 -5.97 -12.37
CA ASN A 364 -27.37 -7.12 -12.94
C ASN A 364 -28.71 -6.73 -13.57
N VAL A 365 -29.49 -5.85 -12.92
CA VAL A 365 -30.74 -5.32 -13.48
C VAL A 365 -30.48 -4.58 -14.80
N MET A 366 -29.48 -3.68 -14.83
CA MET A 366 -29.11 -2.98 -16.06
C MET A 366 -28.66 -3.93 -17.18
N SER A 367 -27.91 -4.98 -16.85
CA SER A 367 -27.43 -5.96 -17.82
C SER A 367 -28.58 -6.78 -18.42
N GLU A 368 -29.54 -7.15 -17.58
CA GLU A 368 -30.76 -7.85 -17.98
C GLU A 368 -31.66 -6.98 -18.88
N GLU A 369 -31.86 -5.71 -18.53
CA GLU A 369 -32.60 -4.76 -19.36
C GLU A 369 -31.91 -4.54 -20.72
N LEU A 370 -30.58 -4.43 -20.75
CA LEU A 370 -29.82 -4.30 -22.00
C LEU A 370 -29.91 -5.55 -22.88
N GLU A 371 -29.80 -6.75 -22.29
CA GLU A 371 -29.96 -8.02 -23.00
C GLU A 371 -31.34 -8.09 -23.65
N GLN A 372 -32.39 -7.78 -22.88
CA GLN A 372 -33.77 -7.77 -23.37
C GLN A 372 -33.96 -6.72 -24.48
N PHE A 373 -33.42 -5.51 -24.32
CA PHE A 373 -33.51 -4.47 -25.36
C PHE A 373 -32.84 -4.89 -26.68
N VAL A 374 -31.70 -5.59 -26.61
CA VAL A 374 -31.02 -6.12 -27.80
C VAL A 374 -31.84 -7.22 -28.47
N GLU A 375 -32.48 -8.10 -27.70
CA GLU A 375 -33.39 -9.12 -28.24
C GLU A 375 -34.62 -8.51 -28.92
N ASP A 376 -35.24 -7.52 -28.28
CA ASP A 376 -36.40 -6.81 -28.82
C ASP A 376 -36.03 -6.07 -30.11
N LEU A 377 -34.86 -5.43 -30.16
CA LEU A 377 -34.36 -4.76 -31.37
C LEU A 377 -34.16 -5.77 -32.52
N LYS A 378 -33.59 -6.95 -32.23
CA LYS A 378 -33.44 -8.02 -33.24
C LYS A 378 -34.80 -8.52 -33.74
N ARG A 379 -35.76 -8.70 -32.85
CA ARG A 379 -37.12 -9.12 -33.22
C ARG A 379 -37.79 -8.09 -34.10
N ALA A 380 -37.77 -6.81 -33.69
CA ALA A 380 -38.34 -5.72 -34.45
C ALA A 380 -37.68 -5.56 -35.84
N ALA A 381 -36.36 -5.74 -35.93
CA ALA A 381 -35.66 -5.72 -37.22
C ALA A 381 -36.11 -6.85 -38.16
N ASN A 382 -36.27 -8.07 -37.62
CA ASN A 382 -36.76 -9.21 -38.40
C ASN A 382 -38.22 -9.04 -38.82
N GLU A 383 -39.10 -8.59 -37.93
CA GLU A 383 -40.50 -8.29 -38.26
C GLU A 383 -40.61 -7.25 -39.36
N ASN A 384 -39.79 -6.19 -39.30
CA ASN A 384 -39.79 -5.15 -40.32
C ASN A 384 -39.29 -5.67 -41.68
N ARG A 385 -38.31 -6.59 -41.68
CA ARG A 385 -37.84 -7.28 -42.89
C ARG A 385 -38.94 -8.16 -43.50
N GLU A 386 -39.65 -8.94 -42.69
CA GLU A 386 -40.77 -9.78 -43.13
C GLU A 386 -41.92 -8.94 -43.70
N LEU A 387 -42.30 -7.85 -43.02
CA LEU A 387 -43.31 -6.91 -43.51
C LEU A 387 -42.92 -6.27 -44.84
N PHE A 388 -41.65 -5.89 -44.99
CA PHE A 388 -41.13 -5.34 -46.25
C PHE A 388 -41.23 -6.36 -47.39
N MET A 389 -40.77 -7.59 -47.18
CA MET A 389 -40.83 -8.64 -48.21
C MET A 389 -42.27 -9.06 -48.54
N GLY A 390 -43.15 -9.17 -47.53
CA GLY A 390 -44.57 -9.42 -47.73
C GLY A 390 -45.24 -8.31 -48.56
N SER A 391 -44.84 -7.06 -48.39
CA SER A 391 -45.33 -5.93 -49.18
C SER A 391 -44.90 -6.03 -50.65
N ILE A 392 -43.66 -6.45 -50.92
CA ILE A 392 -43.16 -6.70 -52.28
C ILE A 392 -43.96 -7.82 -52.96
N GLN A 393 -44.19 -8.93 -52.26
CA GLN A 393 -44.98 -10.05 -52.78
C GLN A 393 -46.43 -9.65 -53.05
N MET A 394 -47.03 -8.85 -52.18
CA MET A 394 -48.38 -8.31 -52.37
C MET A 394 -48.49 -7.46 -53.65
N LEU A 395 -47.53 -6.56 -53.88
CA LEU A 395 -47.50 -5.72 -55.07
C LEU A 395 -47.37 -6.56 -56.35
N ALA A 396 -46.45 -7.53 -56.36
CA ALA A 396 -46.29 -8.44 -57.48
C ALA A 396 -47.56 -9.28 -57.75
N GLY A 397 -48.17 -9.83 -56.69
CA GLY A 397 -49.43 -10.58 -56.81
C GLY A 397 -50.59 -9.74 -57.35
N ALA A 398 -50.69 -8.46 -56.95
CA ALA A 398 -51.71 -7.55 -57.47
C ALA A 398 -51.51 -7.25 -58.98
N VAL A 399 -50.26 -7.18 -59.44
CA VAL A 399 -49.92 -7.05 -60.87
C VAL A 399 -50.31 -8.31 -61.63
N ASP A 400 -49.92 -9.47 -61.11
CA ASP A 400 -50.20 -10.79 -61.68
C ASP A 400 -51.71 -11.05 -61.80
N GLU A 401 -52.55 -10.52 -60.90
CA GLU A 401 -54.01 -10.66 -60.98
C GLU A 401 -54.64 -9.66 -61.97
N LYS A 402 -54.02 -8.50 -62.20
CA LYS A 402 -54.49 -7.52 -63.18
C LYS A 402 -54.24 -8.00 -64.62
N ASP A 403 -53.14 -8.70 -64.85
CA ASP A 403 -52.76 -9.30 -66.13
C ASP A 403 -53.15 -10.81 -66.13
N PRO A 404 -54.26 -11.20 -66.80
CA PRO A 404 -54.86 -12.55 -66.68
C PRO A 404 -53.93 -13.71 -67.06
N TYR A 405 -52.78 -13.43 -67.67
CA TYR A 405 -51.86 -14.42 -68.23
C TYR A 405 -50.57 -14.59 -67.41
N THR A 406 -50.38 -13.79 -66.36
CA THR A 406 -49.16 -13.76 -65.56
C THR A 406 -49.31 -14.39 -64.18
N ARG A 407 -50.38 -15.12 -63.86
CA ARG A 407 -50.51 -15.74 -62.53
C ARG A 407 -49.31 -16.66 -62.20
N GLY A 408 -48.52 -16.27 -61.20
CA GLY A 408 -47.30 -16.97 -60.79
C GLY A 408 -46.13 -16.81 -61.76
N HIS A 409 -46.21 -15.91 -62.73
CA HIS A 409 -45.13 -15.56 -63.67
C HIS A 409 -44.00 -14.87 -62.92
N SER A 410 -44.33 -13.85 -62.13
CA SER A 410 -43.35 -13.10 -61.34
C SER A 410 -42.52 -14.04 -60.45
N ASP A 411 -43.15 -15.02 -59.79
CA ASP A 411 -42.45 -16.02 -58.96
C ASP A 411 -41.51 -16.92 -59.76
N ARG A 412 -41.94 -17.38 -60.96
CA ARG A 412 -41.11 -18.25 -61.82
C ARG A 412 -39.92 -17.49 -62.39
N VAL A 413 -40.13 -16.26 -62.87
CA VAL A 413 -39.06 -15.38 -63.36
C VAL A 413 -38.08 -15.06 -62.25
N THR A 414 -38.56 -14.76 -61.04
CA THR A 414 -37.71 -14.58 -59.85
C THR A 414 -36.85 -15.81 -59.58
N ARG A 415 -37.48 -17.00 -59.56
CA ARG A 415 -36.77 -18.26 -59.33
C ARG A 415 -35.68 -18.50 -60.37
N TYR A 416 -36.00 -18.35 -61.66
CA TYR A 416 -35.03 -18.55 -62.73
C TYR A 416 -33.92 -17.50 -62.69
N SER A 417 -34.24 -16.24 -62.43
CA SER A 417 -33.26 -15.15 -62.33
C SER A 417 -32.24 -15.40 -61.21
N VAL A 418 -32.70 -15.82 -60.04
CA VAL A 418 -31.83 -16.15 -58.89
C VAL A 418 -30.95 -17.36 -59.19
N MET A 419 -31.50 -18.41 -59.83
CA MET A 419 -30.71 -19.57 -60.22
C MET A 419 -29.62 -19.20 -61.23
N ILE A 420 -29.95 -18.39 -62.24
CA ILE A 420 -28.99 -17.89 -63.24
C ILE A 420 -27.90 -17.06 -62.56
N ALA A 421 -28.26 -16.09 -61.72
CA ALA A 421 -27.30 -15.24 -61.02
C ALA A 421 -26.36 -16.05 -60.12
N ARG A 422 -26.89 -17.08 -59.44
CA ARG A 422 -26.10 -18.00 -58.60
C ARG A 422 -25.13 -18.84 -59.42
N GLU A 423 -25.57 -19.39 -60.55
CA GLU A 423 -24.70 -20.13 -61.48
C GLU A 423 -23.58 -19.26 -62.04
N MET A 424 -23.85 -17.96 -62.24
CA MET A 424 -22.87 -16.96 -62.66
C MET A 424 -21.92 -16.52 -61.53
N GLY A 425 -21.98 -17.14 -60.35
CA GLY A 425 -21.08 -16.88 -59.21
C GLY A 425 -21.28 -15.54 -58.52
N GLN A 426 -22.47 -14.94 -58.61
CA GLN A 426 -22.76 -13.65 -57.98
C GLN A 426 -22.93 -13.78 -56.45
N PRO A 427 -22.55 -12.75 -55.65
CA PRO A 427 -22.66 -12.78 -54.20
C PRO A 427 -24.13 -12.73 -53.71
N GLU A 428 -24.38 -13.20 -52.49
CA GLU A 428 -25.75 -13.32 -51.93
C GLU A 428 -26.48 -11.96 -51.86
N GLU A 429 -25.76 -10.87 -51.61
CA GLU A 429 -26.31 -9.50 -51.65
C GLU A 429 -26.89 -9.16 -53.03
N PHE A 430 -26.20 -9.54 -54.11
CA PHE A 430 -26.69 -9.36 -55.47
C PHE A 430 -27.87 -10.29 -55.78
N LEU A 431 -27.87 -11.52 -55.26
CA LEU A 431 -29.01 -12.45 -55.44
C LEU A 431 -30.29 -11.88 -54.83
N GLU A 432 -30.21 -11.17 -53.72
CA GLU A 432 -31.37 -10.50 -53.11
C GLU A 432 -31.87 -9.33 -53.97
N ILE A 433 -30.95 -8.54 -54.53
CA ILE A 433 -31.31 -7.49 -55.49
C ILE A 433 -32.01 -8.11 -56.71
N VAL A 434 -31.46 -9.19 -57.28
CA VAL A 434 -32.09 -9.93 -58.39
C VAL A 434 -33.46 -10.44 -58.01
N ARG A 435 -33.62 -11.02 -56.81
CA ARG A 435 -34.89 -11.56 -56.33
C ARG A 435 -35.98 -10.49 -56.30
N VAL A 436 -35.70 -9.36 -55.66
CA VAL A 436 -36.68 -8.27 -55.53
C VAL A 436 -36.95 -7.59 -56.88
N SER A 437 -35.91 -7.40 -57.70
CA SER A 437 -36.05 -6.79 -59.03
C SER A 437 -36.88 -7.65 -59.98
N ALA A 438 -36.60 -8.95 -60.02
CA ALA A 438 -37.33 -9.90 -60.84
C ALA A 438 -38.78 -10.05 -60.35
N GLN A 439 -39.03 -10.00 -59.04
CA GLN A 439 -40.39 -10.07 -58.52
C GLN A 439 -41.24 -8.86 -58.93
N LEU A 440 -40.62 -7.69 -59.11
CA LEU A 440 -41.29 -6.42 -59.40
C LEU A 440 -41.12 -5.95 -60.85
N HIS A 441 -40.47 -6.72 -61.72
CA HIS A 441 -40.07 -6.25 -63.06
C HIS A 441 -41.25 -5.70 -63.88
N ASP A 442 -42.43 -6.32 -63.69
CA ASP A 442 -43.66 -5.99 -64.39
C ASP A 442 -44.59 -5.04 -63.63
N VAL A 443 -44.19 -4.50 -62.47
CA VAL A 443 -45.09 -3.70 -61.59
C VAL A 443 -45.73 -2.50 -62.28
N GLY A 444 -45.06 -1.96 -63.30
CA GLY A 444 -45.59 -0.84 -64.08
C GLY A 444 -46.78 -1.18 -64.98
N LYS A 445 -47.13 -2.46 -65.17
CA LYS A 445 -48.37 -2.88 -65.84
C LYS A 445 -49.63 -2.39 -65.11
N ILE A 446 -49.53 -2.05 -63.82
CA ILE A 446 -50.58 -1.33 -63.09
C ILE A 446 -50.95 -0.01 -63.78
N GLY A 447 -49.97 0.68 -64.39
CA GLY A 447 -50.18 1.95 -65.08
C GLY A 447 -50.57 1.84 -66.56
N ILE A 448 -50.85 0.63 -67.07
CA ILE A 448 -51.33 0.37 -68.44
C ILE A 448 -52.84 0.17 -68.44
N GLU A 449 -53.54 0.73 -69.44
CA GLU A 449 -54.99 0.61 -69.58
C GLU A 449 -55.43 -0.83 -69.87
N ASP A 450 -56.52 -1.28 -69.23
CA ASP A 450 -57.04 -2.64 -69.36
C ASP A 450 -57.35 -3.05 -70.81
N ARG A 451 -57.83 -2.12 -71.65
CA ARG A 451 -58.12 -2.41 -73.07
C ARG A 451 -56.87 -2.79 -73.87
N ILE A 452 -55.70 -2.31 -73.45
CA ILE A 452 -54.40 -2.62 -74.06
C ILE A 452 -53.81 -3.87 -73.41
N LEU A 453 -53.81 -3.93 -72.06
CA LEU A 453 -53.23 -5.04 -71.31
C LEU A 453 -53.96 -6.37 -71.55
N LYS A 454 -55.29 -6.36 -71.67
CA LYS A 454 -56.14 -7.56 -71.81
C LYS A 454 -56.62 -7.81 -73.25
N LYS A 455 -56.05 -7.12 -74.25
CA LYS A 455 -56.53 -7.21 -75.64
C LYS A 455 -56.44 -8.64 -76.16
N PRO A 456 -57.54 -9.23 -76.66
CA PRO A 456 -57.49 -10.56 -77.21
C PRO A 456 -56.96 -10.55 -78.67
N GLY A 457 -55.69 -10.16 -78.89
CA GLY A 457 -55.02 -10.22 -80.18
C GLY A 457 -53.65 -9.54 -80.18
N ALA A 458 -53.04 -9.40 -81.36
CA ALA A 458 -51.83 -8.58 -81.52
C ALA A 458 -52.15 -7.09 -81.24
N LEU A 459 -51.25 -6.42 -80.53
CA LEU A 459 -51.30 -4.97 -80.31
C LEU A 459 -50.98 -4.21 -81.60
N THR A 460 -51.62 -3.06 -81.82
CA THR A 460 -51.17 -2.12 -82.86
C THR A 460 -49.83 -1.48 -82.47
N ALA A 461 -49.17 -0.80 -83.40
CA ALA A 461 -47.90 -0.13 -83.10
C ALA A 461 -48.06 0.90 -81.96
N GLU A 462 -49.16 1.66 -81.96
CA GLU A 462 -49.46 2.66 -80.94
C GLU A 462 -49.78 2.02 -79.58
N GLU A 463 -50.55 0.93 -79.57
CA GLU A 463 -50.84 0.17 -78.35
C GLU A 463 -49.58 -0.49 -77.77
N PHE A 464 -48.68 -0.97 -78.64
CA PHE A 464 -47.39 -1.52 -78.24
C PHE A 464 -46.46 -0.43 -77.69
N ASP A 465 -46.46 0.77 -78.26
CA ASP A 465 -45.73 1.92 -77.72
C ASP A 465 -46.19 2.28 -76.30
N ILE A 466 -47.50 2.23 -76.04
CA ILE A 466 -48.05 2.40 -74.69
C ILE A 466 -47.62 1.24 -73.78
N MET A 467 -47.70 -0.01 -74.25
CA MET A 467 -47.28 -1.19 -73.49
C MET A 467 -45.82 -1.10 -73.03
N LYS A 468 -44.91 -0.65 -73.89
CA LYS A 468 -43.47 -0.48 -73.55
C LYS A 468 -43.23 0.42 -72.33
N THR A 469 -44.15 1.35 -72.05
CA THR A 469 -44.03 2.29 -70.92
C THR A 469 -44.13 1.64 -69.54
N HIS A 470 -44.55 0.37 -69.43
CA HIS A 470 -44.61 -0.32 -68.13
C HIS A 470 -43.23 -0.38 -67.44
N THR A 471 -42.14 -0.45 -68.20
CA THR A 471 -40.77 -0.41 -67.68
C THR A 471 -40.49 0.89 -66.93
N SER A 472 -40.60 2.04 -67.60
CA SER A 472 -40.38 3.36 -67.00
C SER A 472 -41.43 3.72 -65.93
N LYS A 473 -42.70 3.29 -66.10
CA LYS A 473 -43.75 3.46 -65.08
C LYS A 473 -43.43 2.65 -63.83
N GLY A 474 -42.97 1.41 -63.97
CA GLY A 474 -42.56 0.56 -62.84
C GLY A 474 -41.39 1.17 -62.08
N ALA A 475 -40.37 1.64 -62.80
CA ALA A 475 -39.27 2.40 -62.22
C ALA A 475 -39.75 3.65 -61.47
N HIS A 476 -40.66 4.43 -62.06
CA HIS A 476 -41.22 5.63 -61.44
C HIS A 476 -42.01 5.33 -60.16
N ILE A 477 -42.81 4.26 -60.15
CA ILE A 477 -43.59 3.83 -58.97
C ILE A 477 -42.68 3.50 -57.79
N LEU A 478 -41.53 2.86 -58.06
CA LEU A 478 -40.64 2.36 -57.01
C LEU A 478 -39.54 3.34 -56.60
N ARG A 479 -39.20 4.32 -57.45
CA ARG A 479 -38.15 5.33 -57.21
C ARG A 479 -38.29 6.12 -55.89
N PRO A 480 -39.48 6.40 -55.33
CA PRO A 480 -39.62 7.02 -54.01
C PRO A 480 -39.15 6.16 -52.83
N VAL A 481 -39.07 4.83 -52.98
CA VAL A 481 -38.66 3.92 -51.91
C VAL A 481 -37.14 3.73 -51.95
N ALA A 482 -36.43 4.39 -51.03
CA ALA A 482 -34.97 4.43 -51.01
C ALA A 482 -34.33 3.02 -50.99
N GLN A 483 -34.94 2.08 -50.27
CA GLN A 483 -34.48 0.69 -50.13
C GLN A 483 -34.55 -0.11 -51.44
N LEU A 484 -35.32 0.35 -52.44
CA LEU A 484 -35.48 -0.33 -53.73
C LEU A 484 -34.58 0.22 -54.82
N LYS A 485 -33.75 1.23 -54.52
CA LYS A 485 -32.93 1.95 -55.50
C LYS A 485 -32.11 1.02 -56.40
N ASP A 486 -31.45 0.02 -55.81
CA ASP A 486 -30.56 -0.89 -56.54
C ASP A 486 -31.31 -1.93 -57.36
N MET A 487 -32.61 -2.10 -57.10
CA MET A 487 -33.48 -3.01 -57.83
C MET A 487 -34.06 -2.37 -59.10
N ILE A 488 -34.16 -1.03 -59.13
CA ILE A 488 -34.78 -0.26 -60.22
C ILE A 488 -34.23 -0.61 -61.61
N PRO A 489 -32.90 -0.76 -61.83
CA PRO A 489 -32.39 -1.10 -63.17
C PRO A 489 -32.94 -2.43 -63.71
N GLY A 490 -33.18 -3.41 -62.84
CA GLY A 490 -33.80 -4.68 -63.21
C GLY A 490 -35.28 -4.56 -63.60
N ILE A 491 -35.94 -3.48 -63.19
CA ILE A 491 -37.34 -3.19 -63.53
C ILE A 491 -37.41 -2.29 -64.78
N GLU A 492 -36.56 -1.27 -64.87
CA GLU A 492 -36.59 -0.28 -65.94
C GLU A 492 -36.01 -0.82 -67.26
N LEU A 493 -35.04 -1.73 -67.21
CA LEU A 493 -34.23 -2.11 -68.38
C LEU A 493 -34.36 -3.58 -68.78
N HIS A 494 -35.26 -4.37 -68.17
CA HIS A 494 -35.38 -5.81 -68.45
C HIS A 494 -35.85 -6.15 -69.87
N HIS A 495 -36.30 -5.16 -70.64
CA HIS A 495 -36.63 -5.30 -72.06
C HIS A 495 -35.62 -4.64 -73.01
N GLU A 496 -34.48 -4.19 -72.49
CA GLU A 496 -33.34 -3.84 -73.33
C GLU A 496 -32.78 -5.08 -74.02
N SER A 497 -32.19 -4.89 -75.20
CA SER A 497 -31.69 -5.96 -76.08
C SER A 497 -30.23 -5.68 -76.39
N LEU A 498 -29.34 -6.67 -76.32
CA LEU A 498 -27.90 -6.43 -76.51
C LEU A 498 -27.55 -5.75 -77.85
N ASP A 499 -28.34 -5.97 -78.89
CA ASP A 499 -28.22 -5.35 -80.21
C ASP A 499 -28.79 -3.92 -80.32
N GLY A 500 -29.35 -3.38 -79.23
CA GLY A 500 -29.92 -2.03 -79.14
C GLY A 500 -31.31 -1.89 -79.72
N ARG A 501 -31.99 -3.01 -80.03
CA ARG A 501 -33.39 -3.00 -80.52
C ARG A 501 -34.43 -3.09 -79.39
N GLY A 502 -34.00 -3.01 -78.14
CA GLY A 502 -34.84 -3.05 -76.95
C GLY A 502 -35.45 -1.69 -76.58
N TYR A 503 -36.07 -1.63 -75.41
CA TYR A 503 -36.69 -0.43 -74.84
C TYR A 503 -36.49 -0.40 -73.32
N PRO A 504 -36.57 0.77 -72.65
CA PRO A 504 -37.03 2.08 -73.12
C PRO A 504 -35.97 2.98 -73.78
N HIS A 505 -34.68 2.72 -73.62
CA HIS A 505 -33.59 3.61 -74.05
C HIS A 505 -32.79 3.10 -75.26
N GLY A 506 -32.88 1.81 -75.60
CA GLY A 506 -32.18 1.22 -76.74
C GLY A 506 -30.68 1.01 -76.48
N LEU A 507 -30.35 0.67 -75.23
CA LEU A 507 -28.97 0.44 -74.76
C LEU A 507 -28.35 -0.77 -75.46
N LYS A 508 -27.02 -0.78 -75.65
CA LYS A 508 -26.30 -1.85 -76.35
C LYS A 508 -25.26 -2.54 -75.48
N GLY A 509 -25.16 -3.87 -75.63
CA GLY A 509 -24.10 -4.66 -75.02
C GLY A 509 -23.94 -4.42 -73.52
N ASP A 510 -22.77 -3.90 -73.14
CA ASP A 510 -22.38 -3.64 -71.76
C ASP A 510 -22.94 -2.33 -71.17
N GLU A 511 -23.65 -1.52 -71.96
CA GLU A 511 -24.43 -0.38 -71.43
C GLU A 511 -25.62 -0.85 -70.59
N ILE A 512 -26.08 -2.09 -70.80
CA ILE A 512 -27.13 -2.73 -70.02
C ILE A 512 -26.48 -3.40 -68.80
N PRO A 513 -26.85 -3.01 -67.55
CA PRO A 513 -26.31 -3.65 -66.37
C PRO A 513 -26.62 -5.15 -66.32
N LEU A 514 -25.83 -5.90 -65.54
CA LEU A 514 -25.99 -7.35 -65.45
C LEU A 514 -27.37 -7.78 -64.93
N LEU A 515 -27.92 -7.04 -63.97
CA LEU A 515 -29.21 -7.30 -63.33
C LEU A 515 -30.37 -7.47 -64.36
N PRO A 516 -30.69 -6.48 -65.22
CA PRO A 516 -31.70 -6.63 -66.26
C PRO A 516 -31.36 -7.67 -67.33
N ARG A 517 -30.06 -7.90 -67.64
CA ARG A 517 -29.63 -8.96 -68.57
C ARG A 517 -30.02 -10.36 -68.08
N ILE A 518 -29.89 -10.62 -66.78
CA ILE A 518 -30.29 -11.88 -66.15
C ILE A 518 -31.83 -12.02 -66.19
N ILE A 519 -32.55 -10.98 -65.80
CA ILE A 519 -34.03 -11.00 -65.76
C ILE A 519 -34.61 -11.21 -67.16
N ALA A 520 -34.05 -10.57 -68.19
CA ALA A 520 -34.48 -10.73 -69.58
C ALA A 520 -34.40 -12.19 -70.07
N VAL A 521 -33.38 -12.95 -69.66
CA VAL A 521 -33.24 -14.38 -70.00
C VAL A 521 -34.30 -15.20 -69.27
N ALA A 522 -34.49 -14.95 -67.97
CA ALA A 522 -35.48 -15.64 -67.15
C ALA A 522 -36.91 -15.39 -67.64
N ASP A 523 -37.26 -14.14 -67.94
CA ASP A 523 -38.56 -13.75 -68.50
C ASP A 523 -38.80 -14.40 -69.88
N THR A 524 -37.79 -14.36 -70.76
CA THR A 524 -37.91 -15.00 -72.08
C THR A 524 -38.12 -16.52 -71.96
N PHE A 525 -37.44 -17.18 -71.01
CA PHE A 525 -37.64 -18.60 -70.75
C PHE A 525 -39.03 -18.91 -70.21
N ASP A 526 -39.52 -18.14 -69.23
CA ASP A 526 -40.88 -18.33 -68.71
C ASP A 526 -41.94 -18.08 -69.79
N ALA A 527 -41.74 -17.04 -70.61
CA ALA A 527 -42.62 -16.69 -71.71
C ALA A 527 -42.73 -17.78 -72.79
N LEU A 528 -41.64 -18.50 -73.08
CA LEU A 528 -41.63 -19.57 -74.07
C LEU A 528 -42.21 -20.89 -73.53
N THR A 529 -42.13 -21.12 -72.22
CA THR A 529 -42.50 -22.38 -71.55
C THR A 529 -43.88 -22.34 -70.87
N THR A 530 -44.57 -21.20 -70.89
CA THR A 530 -45.92 -21.03 -70.32
C THR A 530 -46.96 -20.77 -71.41
N ASN A 531 -48.18 -21.30 -71.24
CA ASN A 531 -49.30 -21.05 -72.16
C ASN A 531 -49.70 -19.57 -72.16
N ARG A 532 -49.84 -18.98 -73.33
CA ARG A 532 -50.34 -17.61 -73.55
C ARG A 532 -51.49 -17.65 -74.58
N PRO A 533 -52.40 -16.65 -74.63
CA PRO A 533 -53.60 -16.68 -75.49
C PRO A 533 -53.38 -16.92 -76.99
N TYR A 534 -52.18 -16.58 -77.49
CA TYR A 534 -51.80 -16.74 -78.90
C TYR A 534 -50.69 -17.77 -79.13
N GLN A 535 -50.28 -18.47 -78.07
CA GLN A 535 -49.14 -19.38 -78.12
C GLN A 535 -49.22 -20.46 -77.04
N ASP A 536 -49.32 -21.71 -77.46
CA ASP A 536 -49.14 -22.86 -76.56
C ASP A 536 -47.69 -22.90 -76.02
N ALA A 537 -47.55 -23.35 -74.77
CA ALA A 537 -46.27 -23.59 -74.14
C ALA A 537 -45.42 -24.49 -75.03
N ARG A 538 -44.19 -24.05 -75.33
CA ARG A 538 -43.24 -24.87 -76.08
C ARG A 538 -42.59 -25.87 -75.15
N ASP A 539 -42.16 -26.99 -75.73
CA ASP A 539 -41.27 -27.91 -75.05
C ASP A 539 -39.99 -27.18 -74.59
N GLU A 540 -39.49 -27.54 -73.40
CA GLU A 540 -38.36 -26.90 -72.73
C GLU A 540 -37.10 -26.90 -73.62
N GLN A 541 -36.84 -28.00 -74.36
CA GLN A 541 -35.71 -28.09 -75.28
C GLN A 541 -35.91 -27.22 -76.52
N ALA A 542 -37.14 -26.97 -76.94
CA ALA A 542 -37.44 -26.03 -78.01
C ALA A 542 -37.27 -24.58 -77.52
N ALA A 543 -37.67 -24.27 -76.29
CA ALA A 543 -37.47 -22.96 -75.68
C ALA A 543 -35.97 -22.62 -75.54
N LEU A 544 -35.15 -23.56 -75.06
CA LEU A 544 -33.70 -23.37 -74.95
C LEU A 544 -33.01 -23.20 -76.30
N ARG A 545 -33.45 -23.90 -77.34
CA ARG A 545 -32.94 -23.69 -78.71
C ARG A 545 -33.18 -22.25 -79.18
N ILE A 546 -34.38 -21.72 -78.96
CA ILE A 546 -34.72 -20.33 -79.31
C ILE A 546 -33.87 -19.34 -78.50
N ILE A 547 -33.72 -19.57 -77.20
CA ILE A 547 -32.89 -18.72 -76.33
C ILE A 547 -31.43 -18.74 -76.79
N HIS A 548 -30.91 -19.90 -77.20
CA HIS A 548 -29.57 -20.01 -77.77
C HIS A 548 -29.43 -19.23 -79.09
N ASP A 549 -30.44 -19.24 -79.97
CA ASP A 549 -30.44 -18.45 -81.21
C ASP A 549 -30.50 -16.92 -80.98
N LEU A 550 -31.06 -16.52 -79.84
CA LEU A 550 -31.14 -15.13 -79.35
C LEU A 550 -29.89 -14.70 -78.56
N SER A 551 -29.01 -15.65 -78.20
CA SER A 551 -27.75 -15.40 -77.50
C SER A 551 -26.85 -14.45 -78.31
N GLY A 552 -26.32 -13.41 -77.65
CA GLY A 552 -25.46 -12.40 -78.26
C GLY A 552 -26.18 -11.41 -79.19
N LYS A 553 -27.48 -11.61 -79.46
CA LYS A 553 -28.33 -10.65 -80.20
C LYS A 553 -29.23 -9.90 -79.23
N ARG A 554 -30.14 -10.62 -78.57
CA ARG A 554 -31.08 -10.06 -77.58
C ARG A 554 -30.67 -10.39 -76.16
N LEU A 555 -30.17 -11.60 -75.95
CA LEU A 555 -29.92 -12.15 -74.63
C LEU A 555 -28.42 -12.27 -74.35
N ASP A 556 -28.04 -12.08 -73.08
CA ASP A 556 -26.66 -12.23 -72.61
C ASP A 556 -26.16 -13.67 -72.75
N PRO A 557 -25.07 -13.91 -73.52
CA PRO A 557 -24.49 -15.24 -73.69
C PRO A 557 -24.15 -15.94 -72.37
N THR A 558 -23.72 -15.19 -71.37
CA THR A 558 -23.31 -15.72 -70.06
C THR A 558 -24.52 -16.19 -69.26
N ALA A 559 -25.60 -15.41 -69.26
CA ALA A 559 -26.86 -15.79 -68.61
C ALA A 559 -27.56 -16.94 -69.36
N VAL A 560 -27.46 -16.98 -70.69
CA VAL A 560 -27.95 -18.10 -71.51
C VAL A 560 -27.16 -19.39 -71.23
N ALA A 561 -25.84 -19.30 -71.10
CA ALA A 561 -25.01 -20.45 -70.72
C ALA A 561 -25.40 -20.96 -69.34
N ALA A 562 -25.62 -20.05 -68.38
CA ALA A 562 -26.03 -20.39 -67.03
C ALA A 562 -27.40 -21.12 -66.99
N ILE A 563 -28.46 -20.57 -67.62
CA ILE A 563 -29.77 -21.24 -67.63
C ILE A 563 -29.72 -22.62 -68.32
N THR A 564 -28.89 -22.76 -69.35
CA THR A 564 -28.68 -24.03 -70.05
C THR A 564 -27.99 -25.05 -69.16
N ALA A 565 -26.95 -24.64 -68.42
CA ALA A 565 -26.25 -25.50 -67.49
C ALA A 565 -27.17 -25.98 -66.35
N ILE A 566 -27.95 -25.06 -65.76
CA ILE A 566 -28.93 -25.37 -64.71
C ILE A 566 -29.99 -26.37 -65.23
N TYR A 567 -30.48 -26.18 -66.46
CA TYR A 567 -31.43 -27.10 -67.08
C TYR A 567 -30.85 -28.50 -67.29
N GLN A 568 -29.63 -28.59 -67.83
CA GLN A 568 -28.95 -29.88 -68.06
C GLN A 568 -28.72 -30.67 -66.77
N ARG A 569 -28.57 -29.98 -65.63
CA ARG A 569 -28.48 -30.62 -64.30
C ARG A 569 -29.84 -31.04 -63.72
N GLY A 570 -30.95 -30.73 -64.39
CA GLY A 570 -32.30 -31.11 -63.96
C GLY A 570 -32.86 -30.27 -62.80
N GLU A 571 -32.27 -29.10 -62.54
CA GLU A 571 -32.64 -28.23 -61.41
C GLU A 571 -33.87 -27.35 -61.72
N ILE A 572 -34.20 -27.15 -62.99
CA ILE A 572 -35.42 -26.44 -63.43
C ILE A 572 -36.54 -27.46 -63.66
N ARG A 573 -37.67 -27.27 -62.96
CA ARG A 573 -38.93 -27.99 -63.21
C ARG A 573 -39.99 -27.03 -63.70
N VAL A 574 -40.41 -27.17 -64.96
CA VAL A 574 -41.53 -26.40 -65.52
C VAL A 574 -42.84 -27.12 -65.16
N PRO A 575 -43.82 -26.43 -64.54
CA PRO A 575 -45.13 -27.03 -64.28
C PRO A 575 -45.84 -27.36 -65.61
N ARG A 576 -46.17 -28.65 -65.83
CA ARG A 576 -47.05 -29.02 -66.96
C ARG A 576 -48.51 -28.70 -66.60
N PRO A 577 -49.31 -28.13 -67.51
CA PRO A 577 -50.73 -27.93 -67.25
C PRO A 577 -51.42 -29.28 -67.03
N VAL A 578 -52.06 -29.45 -65.88
CA VAL A 578 -53.02 -30.54 -65.67
C VAL A 578 -54.29 -30.13 -66.41
N LEU A 579 -54.68 -30.88 -67.44
CA LEU A 579 -56.02 -30.77 -68.04
C LEU A 579 -57.05 -30.85 -66.91
N PRO A 580 -58.09 -30.00 -66.86
CA PRO A 580 -59.04 -30.00 -65.75
C PRO A 580 -59.66 -31.40 -65.60
N MET A 581 -59.31 -32.09 -64.52
CA MET A 581 -60.01 -33.29 -64.07
C MET A 581 -61.46 -32.90 -63.79
N GLN A 582 -62.40 -33.64 -64.39
CA GLN A 582 -63.82 -33.55 -64.04
C GLN A 582 -63.98 -33.70 -62.53
N ALA A 583 -64.78 -32.82 -61.93
CA ALA A 583 -65.03 -32.79 -60.50
C ALA A 583 -65.54 -34.14 -60.00
N VAL A 584 -64.74 -34.79 -59.15
CA VAL A 584 -65.19 -35.90 -58.31
C VAL A 584 -65.90 -35.29 -57.10
N PRO A 585 -67.14 -35.68 -56.75
CA PRO A 585 -67.83 -35.13 -55.60
C PRO A 585 -67.12 -35.50 -54.29
N THR A 586 -66.82 -34.51 -53.46
CA THR A 586 -66.34 -34.70 -52.08
C THR A 586 -67.41 -35.39 -51.22
N PRO A 587 -67.06 -36.43 -50.42
CA PRO A 587 -67.96 -36.97 -49.40
C PRO A 587 -68.12 -35.98 -48.23
N PRO A 588 -69.27 -35.99 -47.53
CA PRO A 588 -69.51 -35.07 -46.40
C PRO A 588 -68.68 -35.45 -45.17
N LEU A 589 -68.27 -34.43 -44.41
CA LEU A 589 -67.59 -34.54 -43.12
C LEU A 589 -68.53 -35.14 -42.04
N PRO A 590 -68.04 -36.01 -41.14
CA PRO A 590 -68.85 -36.57 -40.06
C PRO A 590 -69.03 -35.57 -38.90
N GLU A 591 -70.28 -35.43 -38.43
CA GLU A 591 -70.67 -34.71 -37.21
C GLU A 591 -70.05 -35.37 -35.96
N ILE A 592 -69.41 -34.57 -35.10
CA ILE A 592 -69.00 -35.00 -33.76
C ILE A 592 -70.03 -34.47 -32.76
N ALA A 593 -70.80 -35.40 -32.20
CA ALA A 593 -71.79 -35.16 -31.16
C ALA A 593 -71.12 -34.83 -29.81
N ALA A 594 -71.70 -33.84 -29.11
CA ALA A 594 -71.37 -33.48 -27.74
C ALA A 594 -71.81 -34.58 -26.76
N SER A 595 -70.91 -34.96 -25.84
CA SER A 595 -71.24 -35.77 -24.66
C SER A 595 -70.86 -35.00 -23.41
N ALA A 596 -71.89 -34.60 -22.66
CA ALA A 596 -71.78 -34.06 -21.32
C ALA A 596 -71.68 -35.20 -20.31
N ALA A 597 -70.68 -35.15 -19.43
CA ALA A 597 -70.63 -35.96 -18.22
C ALA A 597 -70.28 -35.06 -17.03
N ALA A 598 -71.27 -34.88 -16.17
CA ALA A 598 -71.15 -34.25 -14.87
C ALA A 598 -70.56 -35.24 -13.85
N ALA A 599 -69.64 -34.78 -13.00
CA ALA A 599 -69.39 -35.38 -11.70
C ALA A 599 -68.62 -34.43 -10.76
N GLY A 600 -69.26 -34.10 -9.63
CA GLY A 600 -68.60 -34.14 -8.32
C GLY A 600 -67.74 -32.94 -7.92
N VAL A 601 -68.39 -31.94 -7.32
CA VAL A 601 -67.76 -31.02 -6.36
C VAL A 601 -67.63 -31.73 -5.03
N GLU A 602 -66.42 -31.89 -4.52
CA GLU A 602 -66.18 -32.24 -3.12
C GLU A 602 -65.22 -31.21 -2.49
N THR A 603 -65.73 -30.61 -1.42
CA THR A 603 -65.12 -29.57 -0.61
C THR A 603 -64.23 -30.20 0.46
N THR A 604 -63.02 -29.67 0.68
CA THR A 604 -62.44 -29.69 2.03
C THR A 604 -61.44 -28.54 2.21
N ARG A 605 -61.70 -27.74 3.26
CA ARG A 605 -60.81 -26.75 3.86
C ARG A 605 -59.64 -27.44 4.57
N VAL A 606 -58.42 -26.89 4.46
CA VAL A 606 -57.64 -26.18 5.50
C VAL A 606 -56.63 -25.30 4.78
#